data_AF-A0AAD4BCX2-F1
#
_entry.id   AF-A0AAD4BCX2-F1
#
_cell.length_a   1.000
_cell.length_b   1.000
_cell.length_c   1.000
_cell.angle_alpha   90.00
_cell.angle_beta   90.00
_cell.angle_gamma   90.00
#
_symmetry.space_group_name_H-M   'P 1'
#
loop_
_entity.id
_entity.type
_entity.pdbx_description
1 polymer ?
#
loop_
_entity_poly.entity_id
_entity_poly.type
_entity_poly.pdbx_seq_one_letter_code
_entity_poly.pdbx_strand_id
1 'polypeptide(L)'
;LEKCHLIKYERSSGQFQSTELGCIASHYYVTHNSMATYNQHLRPTMSTLELFRVFALSNEFELLPVRQEEKLELAKLLERVPIPVKESIDEPAAKINVPLQAYISQLKLEGFALVADMVFVQQSAGPILRAMFEICLKRGWAMPARACLALCKMVERRM
;
A
#
# COMPACT_ATOMS: atom_id res chain seq x y z
N LEU A 1 -1.34 -19.95 2.45
CA LEU A 1 -0.18 -19.72 1.56
C LEU A 1 -0.43 -20.16 0.13
N GLU A 2 -0.80 -21.43 -0.14
CA GLU A 2 -1.11 -21.91 -1.51
C GLU A 2 -2.26 -21.11 -2.17
N LYS A 3 -3.36 -20.89 -1.46
CA LYS A 3 -4.51 -20.06 -1.93
C LYS A 3 -4.12 -18.62 -2.32
N CYS A 4 -3.05 -18.09 -1.74
CA CYS A 4 -2.54 -16.75 -2.01
C CYS A 4 -1.39 -16.76 -3.05
N HIS A 5 -1.14 -17.91 -3.68
CA HIS A 5 -0.08 -18.13 -4.66
C HIS A 5 1.34 -17.85 -4.13
N LEU A 6 1.59 -17.98 -2.83
CA LEU A 6 2.92 -17.77 -2.24
C LEU A 6 3.80 -19.01 -2.31
N ILE A 7 3.18 -20.19 -2.28
CA ILE A 7 3.85 -21.48 -2.40
C ILE A 7 3.05 -22.36 -3.36
N LYS A 8 3.73 -23.32 -3.98
CA LYS A 8 3.09 -24.48 -4.61
C LYS A 8 3.26 -25.66 -3.66
N TYR A 9 2.17 -26.36 -3.36
CA TYR A 9 2.20 -27.53 -2.49
C TYR A 9 1.84 -28.78 -3.29
N GLU A 10 2.79 -29.71 -3.39
CA GLU A 10 2.57 -30.98 -4.07
C GLU A 10 1.98 -31.99 -3.08
N ARG A 11 0.68 -32.27 -3.20
CA ARG A 11 -0.06 -33.13 -2.24
C ARG A 11 0.41 -34.59 -2.21
N SER A 12 0.93 -35.10 -3.32
CA SER A 12 1.42 -36.48 -3.45
C SER A 12 2.74 -36.71 -2.70
N SER A 13 3.66 -35.74 -2.78
CA SER A 13 5.00 -35.83 -2.19
C SER A 13 5.12 -35.10 -0.84
N GLY A 14 4.18 -34.21 -0.54
CA GLY A 14 4.24 -33.30 0.60
C GLY A 14 5.26 -32.15 0.43
N GLN A 15 5.84 -31.99 -0.75
CA GLN A 15 6.86 -30.97 -1.00
C GLN A 15 6.27 -29.57 -1.17
N PHE A 16 7.02 -28.58 -0.67
CA PHE A 16 6.73 -27.16 -0.86
C PHE A 16 7.74 -26.55 -1.83
N GLN A 17 7.24 -25.80 -2.81
CA GLN A 17 8.06 -24.97 -3.68
C GLN A 17 7.70 -23.50 -3.45
N SER A 18 8.70 -22.67 -3.17
CA SER A 18 8.50 -21.22 -3.06
C SER A 18 8.19 -20.62 -4.43
N THR A 19 7.33 -19.61 -4.45
CA THR A 19 7.10 -18.79 -5.64
C THR A 19 7.85 -17.47 -5.52
N GLU A 20 8.06 -16.77 -6.63
CA GLU A 20 8.59 -15.40 -6.60
C GLU A 20 7.76 -14.48 -5.69
N LEU A 21 6.42 -14.63 -5.71
CA LEU A 21 5.53 -13.85 -4.85
C LEU A 21 5.77 -14.18 -3.37
N GLY A 22 5.97 -15.44 -3.02
CA GLY A 22 6.34 -15.87 -1.66
C GLY A 22 7.70 -15.34 -1.22
N CYS A 23 8.70 -15.33 -2.10
CA CYS A 23 10.01 -14.75 -1.82
C CYS A 23 9.91 -13.25 -1.54
N ILE A 24 9.17 -12.51 -2.36
CA ILE A 24 8.94 -11.06 -2.15
C ILE A 24 8.22 -10.82 -0.82
N ALA A 25 7.17 -11.61 -0.52
CA ALA A 25 6.43 -11.52 0.74
C ALA A 25 7.36 -11.64 1.95
N SER A 26 8.22 -12.67 1.94
CA SER A 26 9.18 -12.94 3.00
C SER A 26 10.26 -11.87 3.11
N HIS A 27 10.75 -11.34 1.98
CA HIS A 27 11.85 -10.37 1.98
C HIS A 27 11.43 -9.01 2.56
N TYR A 28 10.19 -8.60 2.32
CA TYR A 28 9.65 -7.32 2.78
C TYR A 28 8.70 -7.44 3.97
N TYR A 29 8.60 -8.62 4.59
CA TYR A 29 7.72 -8.85 5.75
C TYR A 29 6.25 -8.45 5.50
N VAL A 30 5.75 -8.68 4.29
CA VAL A 30 4.38 -8.35 3.90
C VAL A 30 3.47 -9.56 4.09
N THR A 31 2.28 -9.34 4.65
CA THR A 31 1.32 -10.40 4.93
C THR A 31 0.81 -11.07 3.66
N HIS A 32 0.45 -12.35 3.78
CA HIS A 32 -0.02 -13.13 2.63
C HIS A 32 -1.33 -12.60 2.02
N ASN A 33 -2.17 -11.95 2.82
CA ASN A 33 -3.40 -11.30 2.35
C ASN A 33 -3.07 -10.09 1.48
N SER A 34 -2.17 -9.21 1.91
CA SER A 34 -1.71 -8.07 1.10
C SER A 34 -1.06 -8.52 -0.21
N MET A 35 -0.26 -9.58 -0.17
CA MET A 35 0.33 -10.14 -1.39
C MET A 35 -0.74 -10.69 -2.35
N ALA A 36 -1.82 -11.28 -1.85
CA ALA A 36 -2.96 -11.68 -2.66
C ALA A 36 -3.66 -10.46 -3.26
N THR A 37 -3.88 -9.39 -2.49
CA THR A 37 -4.40 -8.11 -2.97
C THR A 37 -3.55 -7.55 -4.10
N TYR A 38 -2.22 -7.49 -3.96
CA TYR A 38 -1.34 -6.98 -5.00
C TYR A 38 -1.36 -7.85 -6.25
N ASN A 39 -1.36 -9.17 -6.07
CA ASN A 39 -1.47 -10.11 -7.18
C ASN A 39 -2.77 -9.91 -7.97
N GLN A 40 -3.88 -9.67 -7.26
CA GLN A 40 -5.21 -9.45 -7.83
C GLN A 40 -5.38 -8.07 -8.47
N HIS A 41 -4.79 -7.01 -7.92
CA HIS A 41 -5.10 -5.63 -8.33
C HIS A 41 -4.02 -4.94 -9.16
N LEU A 42 -2.74 -5.33 -9.06
CA LEU A 42 -1.70 -4.70 -9.88
C LEU A 42 -1.91 -5.02 -11.37
N ARG A 43 -1.74 -4.02 -12.23
CA ARG A 43 -1.93 -4.10 -13.70
C ARG A 43 -0.80 -3.38 -14.44
N PRO A 44 -0.51 -3.75 -15.70
CA PRO A 44 0.61 -3.18 -16.47
C PRO A 44 0.48 -1.68 -16.79
N THR A 45 -0.73 -1.11 -16.74
CA THR A 45 -1.02 0.28 -17.14
C THR A 45 -1.43 1.18 -15.97
N MET A 46 -1.09 0.80 -14.74
CA MET A 46 -1.49 1.58 -13.57
C MET A 46 -0.77 2.92 -13.48
N SER A 47 -1.55 3.94 -13.16
CA SER A 47 -1.11 5.27 -12.76
C SER A 47 -0.70 5.32 -11.28
N THR A 48 0.00 6.38 -10.87
CA THR A 48 0.36 6.61 -9.46
C THR A 48 -0.88 6.67 -8.57
N LEU A 49 -1.98 7.26 -9.05
CA LEU A 49 -3.26 7.29 -8.34
C LEU A 49 -3.73 5.88 -8.01
N GLU A 50 -3.76 4.99 -8.99
CA GLU A 50 -4.22 3.61 -8.78
C GLU A 50 -3.27 2.83 -7.87
N LEU A 51 -1.96 3.13 -7.91
CA LEU A 51 -1.00 2.52 -6.99
C LEU A 51 -1.24 2.93 -5.53
N PHE A 52 -1.57 4.20 -5.26
CA PHE A 52 -2.00 4.63 -3.92
C PHE A 52 -3.26 3.89 -3.45
N ARG A 53 -4.20 3.62 -4.36
CA ARG A 53 -5.40 2.83 -4.02
C ARG A 53 -5.05 1.40 -3.66
N VAL A 54 -4.20 0.73 -4.45
CA VAL A 54 -3.76 -0.65 -4.14
C VAL A 54 -2.96 -0.70 -2.85
N PHE A 55 -2.13 0.30 -2.59
CA PHE A 55 -1.43 0.47 -1.31
C PHE A 55 -2.42 0.59 -0.14
N ALA A 56 -3.48 1.37 -0.27
CA ALA A 56 -4.47 1.57 0.78
C ALA A 56 -5.29 0.30 1.10
N LEU A 57 -5.33 -0.67 0.20
CA LEU A 57 -6.00 -1.98 0.39
C LEU A 57 -5.11 -3.02 1.11
N SER A 58 -3.93 -2.64 1.57
CA SER A 58 -3.03 -3.55 2.27
C SER A 58 -3.64 -3.99 3.62
N ASN A 59 -3.57 -5.29 3.90
CA ASN A 59 -4.10 -5.90 5.12
C ASN A 59 -3.35 -5.40 6.38
N GLU A 60 -2.15 -4.84 6.23
CA GLU A 60 -1.44 -4.16 7.32
C GLU A 60 -2.26 -2.99 7.90
N PHE A 61 -3.24 -2.47 7.15
CA PHE A 61 -4.10 -1.35 7.56
C PHE A 61 -5.53 -1.79 7.97
N GLU A 62 -5.83 -3.09 8.00
CA GLU A 62 -7.17 -3.62 8.26
C GLU A 62 -7.79 -3.12 9.58
N LEU A 63 -6.95 -2.89 10.59
CA LEU A 63 -7.39 -2.47 11.93
C LEU A 63 -7.43 -0.96 12.13
N LEU A 64 -7.19 -0.15 11.09
CA LEU A 64 -7.31 1.30 11.18
C LEU A 64 -8.75 1.75 10.95
N PRO A 65 -9.49 2.19 12.00
CA PRO A 65 -10.87 2.60 11.85
C PRO A 65 -10.95 4.02 11.26
N VAL A 66 -12.02 4.28 10.52
CA VAL A 66 -12.44 5.64 10.18
C VAL A 66 -13.24 6.19 11.36
N ARG A 67 -12.73 7.23 12.02
CA ARG A 67 -13.41 7.86 13.17
C ARG A 67 -14.20 9.09 12.71
N GLN A 68 -15.24 9.49 13.44
CA GLN A 68 -16.11 10.61 13.03
C GLN A 68 -15.44 11.97 13.27
N GLU A 69 -14.73 12.10 14.39
CA GLU A 69 -14.07 13.31 14.85
C GLU A 69 -12.94 13.80 13.92
N GLU A 70 -12.35 12.91 13.14
CA GLU A 70 -11.26 13.19 12.20
C GLU A 70 -11.74 13.48 10.77
N LYS A 71 -13.02 13.26 10.45
CA LYS A 71 -13.54 13.42 9.08
C LYS A 71 -13.42 14.84 8.55
N LEU A 72 -13.64 15.83 9.42
CA LEU A 72 -13.52 17.23 9.04
C LEU A 72 -12.08 17.59 8.66
N GLU A 73 -11.11 17.08 9.42
CA GLU A 73 -9.69 17.27 9.12
C GLU A 73 -9.29 16.52 7.85
N LEU A 74 -9.74 15.27 7.71
CA LEU A 74 -9.49 14.44 6.52
C LEU A 74 -10.04 15.09 5.24
N ALA A 75 -11.25 15.66 5.29
CA ALA A 75 -11.84 16.39 4.17
C ALA A 75 -11.03 17.63 3.77
N LYS A 76 -10.52 18.40 4.74
CA LYS A 76 -9.62 19.54 4.47
C LYS A 76 -8.29 19.10 3.85
N LEU A 77 -7.75 17.95 4.26
CA LEU A 77 -6.53 17.40 3.68
C LEU A 77 -6.76 16.86 2.27
N LEU A 78 -7.92 16.24 2.02
CA LEU A 78 -8.32 15.72 0.71
C LEU A 78 -8.24 16.78 -0.40
N GLU A 79 -8.58 18.03 -0.09
CA GLU A 79 -8.50 19.17 -1.03
C GLU A 79 -7.07 19.65 -1.28
N ARG A 80 -6.11 19.28 -0.43
CA ARG A 80 -4.73 19.77 -0.44
C ARG A 80 -3.71 18.76 -0.94
N VAL A 81 -4.06 17.46 -0.93
CA VAL A 81 -3.15 16.41 -1.40
C VAL A 81 -2.97 16.48 -2.92
N PRO A 82 -1.76 16.22 -3.44
CA PRO A 82 -1.45 16.44 -4.85
C PRO A 82 -2.05 15.39 -5.79
N ILE A 83 -2.31 14.17 -5.31
CA ILE A 83 -2.84 13.08 -6.12
C ILE A 83 -4.30 12.86 -5.74
N PRO A 84 -5.24 12.96 -6.70
CA PRO A 84 -6.67 12.79 -6.41
C PRO A 84 -6.98 11.45 -5.76
N VAL A 85 -7.78 11.47 -4.70
CA VAL A 85 -8.33 10.29 -4.03
C VAL A 85 -9.79 10.17 -4.45
N LYS A 86 -10.20 8.99 -4.94
CA LYS A 86 -11.54 8.78 -5.51
C LYS A 86 -12.53 8.23 -4.47
N GLU A 87 -11.99 7.66 -3.41
CA GLU A 87 -12.71 7.08 -2.27
C GLU A 87 -13.41 8.18 -1.44
N SER A 88 -14.56 7.85 -0.89
CA SER A 88 -15.22 8.69 0.12
C SER A 88 -14.38 8.77 1.39
N ILE A 89 -14.51 9.86 2.15
CA ILE A 89 -13.90 10.02 3.48
C ILE A 89 -14.38 8.97 4.50
N ASP A 90 -15.49 8.30 4.21
CA ASP A 90 -16.03 7.19 5.01
C ASP A 90 -15.33 5.85 4.74
N GLU A 91 -14.57 5.76 3.65
CA GLU A 91 -13.88 4.53 3.26
C GLU A 91 -12.49 4.45 3.92
N PRO A 92 -12.10 3.28 4.48
CA PRO A 92 -10.78 3.08 5.06
C PRO A 92 -9.64 3.43 4.10
N ALA A 93 -9.83 3.16 2.80
CA ALA A 93 -8.81 3.46 1.80
C ALA A 93 -8.49 4.96 1.69
N ALA A 94 -9.47 5.87 1.82
CA ALA A 94 -9.21 7.31 1.87
C ALA A 94 -8.39 7.69 3.11
N LYS A 95 -8.73 7.06 4.25
CA LYS A 95 -8.07 7.25 5.54
C LYS A 95 -6.61 6.75 5.56
N ILE A 96 -6.20 5.87 4.65
CA ILE A 96 -4.79 5.49 4.47
C ILE A 96 -4.09 6.38 3.44
N ASN A 97 -4.76 6.63 2.32
CA ASN A 97 -4.20 7.34 1.17
C ASN A 97 -3.88 8.81 1.51
N VAL A 98 -4.84 9.53 2.11
CA VAL A 98 -4.68 10.96 2.43
C VAL A 98 -3.55 11.20 3.43
N PRO A 99 -3.43 10.47 4.57
CA PRO A 99 -2.31 10.66 5.48
C PRO A 99 -0.94 10.34 4.88
N LEU A 100 -0.83 9.31 4.04
CA LEU A 100 0.44 9.03 3.36
C LEU A 100 0.86 10.18 2.44
N GLN A 101 -0.08 10.73 1.67
CA GLN A 101 0.19 11.89 0.83
C GLN A 101 0.51 13.13 1.67
N ALA A 102 -0.23 13.37 2.76
CA ALA A 102 0.03 14.47 3.68
C ALA A 102 1.43 14.39 4.31
N TYR A 103 1.88 13.17 4.65
CA TYR A 103 3.24 12.92 5.12
C TYR A 103 4.30 13.33 4.10
N ILE A 104 4.17 12.86 2.85
CA ILE A 104 5.08 13.17 1.74
C ILE A 104 5.08 14.68 1.44
N SER A 105 3.90 15.30 1.42
CA SER A 105 3.72 16.74 1.18
C SER A 105 4.02 17.62 2.40
N GLN A 106 4.46 17.03 3.52
CA GLN A 106 4.79 17.75 4.76
C GLN A 106 3.65 18.63 5.28
N LEU A 107 2.40 18.21 5.06
CA LEU A 107 1.23 18.90 5.58
C LEU A 107 1.15 18.69 7.10
N LYS A 108 0.69 19.73 7.82
CA LYS A 108 0.45 19.65 9.26
C LYS A 108 -0.92 19.01 9.51
N LEU A 109 -0.94 18.07 10.44
CA LEU A 109 -2.13 17.46 11.01
C LEU A 109 -2.29 17.99 12.44
N GLU A 110 -3.53 18.32 12.82
CA GLU A 110 -3.91 18.84 14.13
C GLU A 110 -4.41 17.71 15.05
N GLY A 111 -5.12 16.72 14.51
CA GLY A 111 -5.71 15.62 15.26
C GLY A 111 -4.68 14.58 15.68
N PHE A 112 -4.53 14.36 17.00
CA PHE A 112 -3.58 13.38 17.55
C PHE A 112 -3.79 11.96 17.00
N ALA A 113 -5.04 11.52 16.89
CA ALA A 113 -5.37 10.20 16.34
C ALA A 113 -4.94 10.07 14.87
N LEU A 114 -5.20 11.10 14.05
CA LEU A 114 -4.81 11.11 12.63
C LEU A 114 -3.29 11.17 12.46
N VAL A 115 -2.57 11.88 13.34
CA VAL A 115 -1.10 11.88 13.38
C VAL A 115 -0.55 10.49 13.70
N ALA A 116 -1.13 9.80 14.70
CA ALA A 116 -0.71 8.45 15.06
C ALA A 116 -0.94 7.46 13.90
N ASP A 117 -2.09 7.53 13.25
CA ASP A 117 -2.40 6.71 12.08
C ASP A 117 -1.45 7.02 10.91
N MET A 118 -1.13 8.30 10.65
CA MET A 118 -0.14 8.70 9.64
C MET A 118 1.23 8.09 9.92
N VAL A 119 1.68 8.11 11.19
CA VAL A 119 2.96 7.53 11.61
C VAL A 119 2.97 6.02 11.38
N PHE A 120 1.89 5.32 11.70
CA PHE A 120 1.77 3.90 11.43
C PHE A 120 1.80 3.60 9.91
N VAL A 121 1.03 4.34 9.12
CA VAL A 121 0.97 4.17 7.66
C VAL A 121 2.34 4.41 7.03
N GLN A 122 3.08 5.46 7.42
CA GLN A 122 4.40 5.72 6.84
C GLN A 122 5.46 4.68 7.24
N GLN A 123 5.42 4.16 8.47
CA GLN A 123 6.34 3.08 8.89
C GLN A 123 6.13 1.80 8.08
N SER A 124 4.87 1.45 7.80
CA SER A 124 4.53 0.31 6.96
C SER A 124 4.73 0.57 5.46
N ALA A 125 4.80 1.84 5.03
CA ALA A 125 4.82 2.19 3.61
C ALA A 125 6.06 1.69 2.87
N GLY A 126 7.24 1.76 3.51
CA GLY A 126 8.51 1.38 2.88
C GLY A 126 8.52 -0.07 2.36
N PRO A 127 8.34 -1.08 3.23
CA PRO A 127 8.33 -2.48 2.82
C PRO A 127 7.20 -2.81 1.83
N ILE A 128 6.00 -2.26 2.04
CA ILE A 128 4.85 -2.49 1.15
C ILE A 128 5.12 -1.96 -0.27
N LEU A 129 5.56 -0.70 -0.39
CA LEU A 129 5.83 -0.10 -1.71
C LEU A 129 6.98 -0.80 -2.43
N ARG A 130 7.97 -1.31 -1.68
CA ARG A 130 9.06 -2.14 -2.23
C ARG A 130 8.57 -3.51 -2.71
N ALA A 131 7.67 -4.15 -1.98
CA ALA A 131 7.04 -5.39 -2.44
C ALA A 131 6.22 -5.16 -3.73
N MET A 132 5.41 -4.09 -3.80
CA MET A 132 4.68 -3.71 -5.01
C MET A 132 5.63 -3.44 -6.19
N PHE A 133 6.74 -2.73 -5.94
CA PHE A 133 7.78 -2.48 -6.92
C PHE A 133 8.38 -3.78 -7.49
N GLU A 134 8.82 -4.70 -6.62
CA GLU A 134 9.41 -5.98 -7.05
C GLU A 134 8.42 -6.84 -7.83
N ILE A 135 7.14 -6.86 -7.45
CA ILE A 135 6.10 -7.56 -8.22
C ILE A 135 5.99 -6.97 -9.63
N CYS A 136 5.93 -5.65 -9.75
CA CYS A 136 5.84 -4.98 -11.06
C CYS A 136 7.09 -5.21 -11.90
N LEU A 137 8.28 -5.17 -11.28
CA LEU A 137 9.56 -5.40 -11.93
C LEU A 137 9.66 -6.83 -12.48
N LYS A 138 9.35 -7.84 -11.65
CA LYS A 138 9.37 -9.26 -12.03
C LYS A 138 8.37 -9.59 -13.13
N ARG A 139 7.27 -8.84 -13.23
CA ARG A 139 6.27 -8.97 -14.30
C ARG A 139 6.63 -8.19 -15.58
N GLY A 140 7.71 -7.42 -15.57
CA GLY A 140 8.13 -6.59 -16.71
C GLY A 140 7.27 -5.34 -16.92
N TRP A 141 6.54 -4.88 -15.91
CA TRP A 141 5.64 -3.72 -16.01
C TRP A 141 6.40 -2.42 -15.73
N ALA A 142 7.11 -1.92 -16.73
CA ALA A 142 8.00 -0.77 -16.60
C ALA A 142 7.31 0.50 -16.04
N MET A 143 6.09 0.80 -16.49
CA MET A 143 5.35 2.00 -16.06
C MET A 143 4.98 1.96 -14.57
N PRO A 144 4.25 0.93 -14.07
CA PRO A 144 4.00 0.75 -12.65
C PRO A 144 5.28 0.61 -11.81
N ALA A 145 6.27 -0.15 -12.28
CA ALA A 145 7.52 -0.34 -11.53
C ALA A 145 8.24 1.00 -11.31
N ARG A 146 8.34 1.85 -12.33
CA ARG A 146 8.92 3.18 -12.20
C ARG A 146 8.14 4.04 -11.20
N ALA A 147 6.81 3.99 -11.24
CA ALA A 147 5.96 4.75 -10.33
C ALA A 147 6.07 4.25 -8.87
N CYS A 148 6.08 2.94 -8.62
CA CYS A 148 6.33 2.37 -7.30
C CYS A 148 7.71 2.77 -6.75
N LEU A 149 8.75 2.76 -7.60
CA LEU A 149 10.09 3.20 -7.18
C LEU A 149 10.12 4.69 -6.83
N ALA A 150 9.40 5.53 -7.58
CA ALA A 150 9.24 6.93 -7.25
C ALA A 150 8.53 7.08 -5.89
N LEU A 151 7.45 6.34 -5.65
CA LEU A 151 6.75 6.32 -4.36
C LEU A 151 7.65 5.91 -3.20
N CYS A 152 8.47 4.87 -3.37
CA CYS A 152 9.46 4.46 -2.36
C CYS A 152 10.38 5.63 -1.99
N LYS A 153 10.91 6.33 -2.99
CA LYS A 153 11.80 7.49 -2.78
C LYS A 153 11.08 8.66 -2.12
N MET A 154 9.83 8.91 -2.49
CA MET A 154 9.03 10.00 -1.94
C MET A 154 8.71 9.78 -0.46
N VAL A 155 8.41 8.54 -0.07
CA VAL A 155 8.23 8.18 1.34
C VAL A 155 9.55 8.27 2.11
N GLU A 156 10.63 7.71 1.58
CA GLU A 156 11.94 7.69 2.25
C GLU A 156 12.51 9.09 2.48
N ARG A 157 12.37 9.98 1.48
CA ARG A 157 12.91 11.34 1.54
C ARG A 157 11.93 12.37 2.07
N ARG A 158 10.65 11.99 2.20
CA ARG A 158 9.55 12.89 2.53
C ARG A 158 9.48 14.10 1.58
N MET A 159 9.60 13.84 0.27
CA MET A 159 9.55 14.84 -0.82
C MET A 159 9.21 14.21 -2.16
#